data_AF-A0A378NAJ7-F1
#
_entry.id   AF-A0A378NAJ7-F1
#
_cell.length_a   1.000
_cell.length_b   1.000
_cell.length_c   1.000
_cell.angle_alpha   90.00
_cell.angle_beta   90.00
_cell.angle_gamma   90.00
#
_symmetry.space_group_name_H-M   'P 1'
#
loop_
_entity.id
_entity.type
_entity.pdbx_description
1 polymer ?
#
loop_
_entity_poly.entity_id
_entity_poly.type
_entity_poly.pdbx_seq_one_letter_code
_entity_poly.pdbx_strand_id
1 'polypeptide(L)'
;MGTLNSFLGIIVLLFIAFLFSSNKRAINVRTVLGALALQVAIGALVLYVPAGRDALNAMATGVSKVISYGNEGISFLFGGLVSDKMF
;
A
#
# COMPACT_ATOMS: atom_id res chain seq x y z
N MET A 1 -8.46 6.84 20.05
CA MET A 1 -9.00 7.79 19.06
C MET A 1 -8.61 7.48 17.61
N GLY A 2 -7.44 6.90 17.31
CA GLY A 2 -7.02 6.62 15.92
C GLY A 2 -7.94 5.70 15.12
N THR A 3 -8.41 4.59 15.70
CA THR A 3 -9.26 3.62 15.00
C THR A 3 -10.61 4.20 14.58
N LEU A 4 -11.22 5.05 15.43
CA LEU A 4 -12.47 5.74 15.11
C LEU A 4 -12.30 6.69 13.91
N ASN A 5 -11.17 7.39 13.84
CA ASN A 5 -10.84 8.24 12.69
C ASN A 5 -10.65 7.44 11.41
N SER A 6 -10.06 6.23 11.49
CA SER A 6 -9.93 5.34 10.33
C SER A 6 -11.28 4.88 9.78
N PHE A 7 -12.21 4.48 10.66
CA PHE A 7 -13.57 4.11 10.25
C PHE A 7 -14.33 5.29 9.64
N LEU A 8 -14.22 6.48 10.26
CA LEU A 8 -14.83 7.70 9.73
C LEU A 8 -14.28 8.01 8.34
N GLY A 9 -12.97 7.87 8.13
CA GLY A 9 -12.32 8.06 6.83
C GLY A 9 -12.90 7.15 5.74
N ILE A 10 -13.11 5.86 6.02
CA ILE A 10 -13.71 4.91 5.06
C ILE A 10 -15.11 5.37 4.66
N ILE A 11 -15.95 5.76 5.64
CA ILE A 11 -17.32 6.22 5.38
C ILE A 11 -17.32 7.50 4.54
N VAL A 12 -16.44 8.46 4.85
CA VAL A 12 -16.32 9.72 4.11
C VAL A 12 -15.87 9.47 2.66
N LEU A 13 -14.89 8.59 2.44
CA LEU A 13 -14.43 8.26 1.08
C LEU A 13 -15.53 7.58 0.25
N LEU A 14 -16.28 6.65 0.84
CA LEU A 14 -17.43 6.03 0.18
C LEU A 14 -18.55 7.04 -0.12
N PHE A 15 -18.78 7.99 0.79
CA PHE A 15 -19.76 9.06 0.58
C PHE A 15 -19.36 9.99 -0.56
N ILE A 16 -18.08 10.38 -0.64
CA ILE A 16 -17.55 11.17 -1.75
C ILE A 16 -17.70 10.40 -3.07
N ALA A 17 -17.32 9.12 -3.11
CA ALA A 17 -17.48 8.28 -4.30
C ALA A 17 -18.96 8.18 -4.73
N PHE A 18 -19.89 8.09 -3.78
CA PHE A 18 -21.33 8.11 -4.06
C PHE A 18 -21.82 9.47 -4.57
N LEU A 19 -21.31 10.59 -4.03
CA LEU A 19 -21.68 11.94 -4.47
C LEU A 19 -21.31 12.17 -5.93
N PHE A 20 -20.10 11.79 -6.32
CA PHE A 20 -19.56 11.93 -7.68
C PHE A 20 -19.96 10.81 -8.64
N SER A 21 -20.74 9.81 -8.19
CA SER A 21 -21.19 8.73 -9.06
C SER A 21 -22.21 9.24 -10.10
N SER A 22 -21.89 9.02 -11.38
CA SER A 22 -22.74 9.41 -12.51
C SER A 22 -24.09 8.67 -12.54
N ASN A 23 -24.17 7.47 -11.96
CA ASN A 23 -25.43 6.70 -11.89
C ASN A 23 -25.57 5.98 -10.55
N LYS A 24 -26.08 6.71 -9.56
CA LYS A 24 -26.25 6.25 -8.19
C LYS A 24 -27.17 5.03 -8.05
N ARG A 25 -28.11 4.84 -8.98
CA ARG A 25 -29.05 3.71 -8.99
C ARG A 25 -28.45 2.42 -9.55
N ALA A 26 -27.39 2.52 -10.35
CA ALA A 26 -26.69 1.36 -10.91
C ALA A 26 -25.59 0.82 -9.98
N ILE A 27 -25.38 1.43 -8.81
CA ILE A 27 -24.38 0.98 -7.85
C ILE A 27 -24.81 -0.36 -7.27
N ASN A 28 -24.03 -1.40 -7.58
CA ASN A 28 -24.25 -2.73 -7.02
C ASN A 28 -23.59 -2.83 -5.64
N VAL A 29 -24.40 -2.76 -4.59
CA VAL A 29 -23.96 -2.82 -3.19
C VAL A 29 -23.17 -4.10 -2.88
N ARG A 30 -23.52 -5.23 -3.51
CA ARG A 30 -22.80 -6.50 -3.32
C ARG A 30 -21.36 -6.41 -3.84
N THR A 31 -21.15 -5.73 -4.96
CA THR A 31 -19.80 -5.54 -5.52
C THR A 31 -18.98 -4.57 -4.67
N VAL A 32 -19.57 -3.44 -4.26
CA VAL A 32 -18.86 -2.43 -3.45
C VAL A 32 -18.48 -2.99 -2.08
N LEU A 33 -19.41 -3.64 -1.38
CA LEU A 33 -19.13 -4.27 -0.09
C LEU A 33 -18.18 -5.46 -0.23
N GLY A 34 -18.29 -6.25 -1.31
CA GLY A 34 -17.35 -7.33 -1.60
C GLY A 34 -15.93 -6.83 -1.81
N ALA A 35 -15.76 -5.75 -2.57
CA ALA A 35 -14.47 -5.11 -2.79
C ALA A 35 -13.89 -4.53 -1.49
N LEU A 36 -14.72 -3.83 -0.69
CA LEU A 36 -14.30 -3.30 0.60
C LEU A 36 -13.89 -4.41 1.57
N ALA A 37 -14.67 -5.49 1.64
CA ALA A 37 -14.37 -6.64 2.49
C ALA A 37 -13.06 -7.31 2.07
N LEU A 38 -12.85 -7.50 0.76
CA LEU A 38 -11.60 -8.06 0.24
C LEU A 38 -10.41 -7.16 0.55
N GLN A 39 -10.56 -5.84 0.40
CA GLN A 39 -9.51 -4.88 0.71
C GLN A 39 -9.11 -4.91 2.19
N VAL A 40 -10.10 -4.94 3.09
CA VAL A 40 -9.86 -5.07 4.53
C VAL A 40 -9.24 -6.43 4.85
N ALA A 41 -9.71 -7.51 4.23
CA ALA A 41 -9.19 -8.85 4.45
C ALA A 41 -7.71 -8.98 4.03
N ILE A 42 -7.35 -8.46 2.85
CA ILE A 42 -5.95 -8.46 2.39
C ILE A 42 -5.10 -7.59 3.31
N GLY A 43 -5.57 -6.39 3.67
CA GLY A 43 -4.88 -5.50 4.60
C GLY A 43 -4.63 -6.16 5.96
N ALA A 44 -5.64 -6.82 6.52
CA ALA A 44 -5.52 -7.56 7.76
C ALA A 44 -4.56 -8.76 7.62
N LEU A 45 -4.63 -9.50 6.51
CA LEU A 45 -3.72 -10.61 6.26
C LEU A 45 -2.27 -10.15 6.25
N VAL A 46 -1.94 -9.11 5.49
CA VAL A 46 -0.53 -8.69 5.32
C VAL A 46 0.00 -7.80 6.45
N LEU A 47 -0.86 -7.07 7.17
CA LEU A 47 -0.45 -6.13 8.22
C LEU A 47 -0.71 -6.61 9.65
N TYR A 48 -1.67 -7.51 9.87
CA TYR A 48 -2.06 -7.96 11.20
C TYR A 48 -1.63 -9.41 11.50
N VAL A 49 -1.80 -10.32 10.54
CA VAL A 49 -1.43 -11.74 10.71
C VAL A 49 0.10 -11.89 10.66
N PRO A 50 0.73 -12.60 11.64
CA PRO A 50 2.19 -12.79 11.67
C PRO A 50 2.75 -13.36 10.37
N ALA A 51 2.19 -14.47 9.87
CA ALA A 51 2.65 -15.09 8.63
C ALA A 51 2.54 -14.16 7.41
N GLY A 52 1.53 -13.29 7.35
CA GLY A 52 1.38 -12.33 6.27
C GLY A 52 2.36 -11.16 6.37
N ARG A 53 2.68 -10.70 7.58
CA ARG A 53 3.75 -9.73 7.81
C ARG A 53 5.11 -10.28 7.41
N ASP A 54 5.41 -11.52 7.78
CA ASP A 54 6.67 -12.17 7.44
C ASP A 54 6.81 -12.33 5.91
N ALA A 55 5.74 -12.74 5.23
CA ALA A 55 5.70 -12.80 3.77
C ALA A 55 5.92 -11.41 3.13
N LEU A 56 5.23 -10.37 3.62
CA LEU A 56 5.40 -9.01 3.12
C LEU A 56 6.84 -8.49 3.33
N ASN A 57 7.43 -8.75 4.50
CA ASN A 57 8.81 -8.39 4.81
C ASN A 57 9.82 -9.14 3.92
N ALA A 58 9.58 -10.42 3.64
CA ALA A 58 10.40 -11.19 2.71
C ALA A 58 10.36 -10.58 1.29
N MET A 59 9.17 -10.20 0.81
CA MET A 59 9.01 -9.52 -0.48
C MET A 59 9.73 -8.17 -0.49
N ALA A 60 9.56 -7.35 0.56
CA ALA A 60 10.24 -6.06 0.69
C ALA A 60 11.76 -6.20 0.70
N THR A 61 12.29 -7.21 1.39
CA THR A 61 13.73 -7.53 1.42
C THR A 61 14.23 -7.96 0.04
N GLY A 62 13.43 -8.77 -0.68
CA GLY A 62 13.72 -9.16 -2.06
C GLY A 62 13.84 -7.95 -3.00
N VAL A 63 12.88 -7.03 -2.95
CA VAL A 63 12.92 -5.78 -3.74
C VAL A 63 14.12 -4.91 -3.34
N SER A 64 14.38 -4.77 -2.04
CA SER A 64 15.53 -4.02 -1.53
C SER A 64 16.86 -4.57 -2.05
N LYS A 65 16.97 -5.89 -2.19
CA LYS A 65 18.15 -6.54 -2.77
C LYS A 65 18.30 -6.22 -4.26
N VAL A 66 17.20 -6.16 -5.02
CA VAL A 66 17.23 -5.73 -6.43
C VAL A 66 17.68 -4.27 -6.54
N ILE A 67 17.19 -3.40 -5.66
CA ILE A 67 17.62 -1.99 -5.60
C ILE A 67 19.13 -1.91 -5.30
N SER A 68 19.63 -2.74 -4.39
CA SER A 68 21.06 -2.79 -4.05
C SER A 68 21.94 -3.08 -5.27
N TYR A 69 21.53 -4.01 -6.14
CA TYR A 69 22.28 -4.28 -7.38
C TYR A 69 22.30 -3.07 -8.32
N GLY A 70 21.20 -2.31 -8.38
CA GLY A 70 21.16 -1.04 -9.12
C GLY A 70 22.15 -0.03 -8.54
N ASN A 71 22.21 0.10 -7.22
CA ASN A 71 23.13 1.00 -6.53
C ASN A 71 24.60 0.64 -6.78
N GLU A 72 24.95 -0.65 -6.88
CA GLU A 72 26.31 -1.07 -7.27
C GLU A 72 26.67 -0.57 -8.68
N GLY A 73 25.74 -0.66 -9.64
CA GLY A 73 25.94 -0.12 -10.99
C GLY A 73 26.08 1.41 -11.02
N ILE A 74 25.28 2.12 -10.22
CA ILE A 74 25.39 3.58 -10.07
C ILE A 74 26.74 3.95 -9.44
N SER A 75 27.18 3.23 -8.41
CA SER A 75 28.49 3.44 -7.79
C SER A 75 29.64 3.16 -8.76
N PHE A 76 29.50 2.21 -9.69
CA PHE A 76 30.48 1.98 -10.74
C PHE A 76 30.56 3.17 -11.72
N LEU A 77 29.41 3.72 -12.13
CA LEU A 77 29.34 4.82 -13.10
C LEU A 77 29.74 6.17 -12.52
N PHE A 78 29.34 6.45 -11.27
CA PHE A 78 29.46 7.78 -10.65
C PHE A 78 30.44 7.82 -9.48
N GLY A 79 31.02 6.67 -9.09
CA GLY A 79 32.08 6.58 -8.08
C GLY A 79 31.73 7.32 -6.79
N GLY A 80 32.60 8.25 -6.39
CA GLY A 80 32.44 9.04 -5.16
C GLY A 80 31.33 10.10 -5.20
N LEU A 81 30.67 10.34 -6.34
CA LEU A 81 29.61 11.35 -6.41
C LEU A 81 28.32 10.94 -5.67
N VAL A 82 28.19 9.66 -5.37
CA VAL A 82 27.05 9.03 -4.70
C VAL A 82 27.43 8.50 -3.31
N SER A 83 28.67 8.76 -2.88
CA SER A 83 29.18 8.40 -1.56
C SER A 83 28.76 9.45 -0.54
N ASP A 84 28.50 9.01 0.70
CA ASP A 84 28.23 9.88 1.86
C ASP A 84 29.28 10.99 2.07
N LYS A 85 30.44 10.90 1.42
CA LYS A 85 31.53 11.88 1.50
C LYS A 85 31.24 13.25 0.85
N MET A 86 30.07 13.43 0.23
CA MET A 86 29.67 14.71 -0.36
C MET A 86 28.70 15.55 0.51
N PHE A 87 28.34 15.07 1.70
CA PHE A 87 27.63 15.84 2.73
C PHE A 87 28.36 15.79 4.07
#